data_AF-A0A151SWC3-F1
#
_entry.id   AF-A0A151SWC3-F1
#
_cell.length_a   1.000
_cell.length_b   1.000
_cell.length_c   1.000
_cell.angle_alpha   90.00
_cell.angle_beta   90.00
_cell.angle_gamma   90.00
#
_symmetry.space_group_name_H-M   'P 1'
#
loop_
_entity.id
_entity.type
_entity.pdbx_description
1 polymer ?
#
loop_
_entity_poly.entity_id
_entity_poly.type
_entity_poly.pdbx_seq_one_letter_code
_entity_poly.pdbx_strand_id
1 'polypeptide(L)' 'LEQSYPLPSIDRLVDGASDHALLSFLDAYSRYNQIMIYPPDEEHTTFITDHANFCYRVMPLGLKNA' A
#
# COMPACT_ATOMS: atom_id res chain seq x y z
N LEU A 1 17.01 -0.44 -12.35
CA LEU A 1 17.41 0.22 -11.09
C LEU A 1 16.28 -0.03 -10.11
N GLU A 2 16.33 -1.13 -9.36
CA GLU A 2 15.37 -1.37 -8.30
C GLU A 2 15.57 -0.30 -7.23
N GLN A 3 14.64 0.65 -7.15
CA GLN A 3 14.56 1.55 -6.00
C GLN A 3 13.98 0.77 -4.83
N SER A 4 14.82 -0.07 -4.22
CA SER A 4 14.47 -0.70 -2.95
C SER A 4 14.63 0.36 -1.85
N TYR A 5 13.51 0.92 -1.39
CA TYR A 5 13.47 1.74 -0.19
C TYR A 5 13.26 0.79 1.00
N PRO A 6 14.31 0.42 1.75
CA PRO A 6 14.14 -0.50 2.86
C PRO A 6 13.22 0.13 3.90
N LEU A 7 12.21 -0.61 4.33
CA LEU A 7 11.33 -0.18 5.40
C LEU A 7 12.18 0.11 6.66
N PRO A 8 11.92 1.23 7.36
CA PRO A 8 12.62 1.54 8.60
C PRO A 8 12.37 0.44 9.64
N SER A 9 13.40 0.12 10.44
CA SER A 9 13.26 -0.82 11.56
C SER A 9 12.15 -0.36 12.50
N ILE A 10 11.31 -1.31 12.95
CA ILE A 10 10.22 -1.06 13.90
C ILE A 10 10.76 -0.41 15.17
N ASP A 11 11.91 -0.86 15.68
CA ASP A 11 12.50 -0.30 16.90
C ASP A 11 12.82 1.20 16.73
N ARG A 12 13.37 1.60 15.57
CA ARG A 12 13.63 3.02 15.28
C ARG A 12 12.36 3.86 15.18
N LEU A 13 11.26 3.28 14.69
CA LEU A 13 9.97 3.97 14.63
C LEU A 13 9.37 4.15 16.02
N VAL A 14 9.46 3.12 16.86
CA VAL A 14 8.94 3.13 18.23
C VAL A 14 9.75 4.09 19.10
N ASP A 15 11.08 4.02 19.05
CA ASP A 15 11.96 4.92 19.79
C ASP A 15 11.70 6.38 19.40
N GLY A 16 11.58 6.66 18.10
CA GLY A 16 11.28 8.00 17.60
C GLY A 16 9.90 8.51 17.98
N ALA A 17 8.92 7.63 18.22
CA ALA A 17 7.58 8.00 18.66
C ALA A 17 7.46 8.11 20.20
N SER A 18 8.28 7.38 20.94
CA SER A 18 8.13 7.17 22.39
C SER A 18 8.32 8.42 23.25
N ASP A 19 9.10 9.40 22.77
CA ASP A 19 9.38 10.66 23.48
C ASP A 19 8.32 11.75 23.22
N HIS A 20 7.28 11.47 22.43
CA HIS A 20 6.24 12.45 22.10
C HIS A 20 5.01 12.32 23.03
N ALA A 21 4.64 13.43 23.67
CA ALA A 21 3.47 13.49 24.57
C ALA A 21 2.11 13.35 23.86
N LEU A 22 2.07 13.48 22.53
CA LEU A 22 0.88 13.33 21.71
C LEU A 22 1.25 12.68 20.37
N LEU A 23 0.53 11.62 20.01
CA LEU A 23 0.60 10.97 18.71
C LEU A 23 -0.75 11.08 18.01
N SER A 24 -0.72 11.49 16.73
CA SER A 24 -1.88 11.45 15.84
C SER A 24 -1.59 10.52 14.67
N PHE A 25 -2.47 9.55 14.44
CA PHE A 25 -2.39 8.68 13.28
C PHE A 25 -3.14 9.32 12.12
N LEU A 26 -2.47 9.45 10.98
CA LEU A 26 -3.11 9.86 9.74
C LEU A 26 -3.70 8.63 9.06
N ASP A 27 -5.01 8.61 8.87
CA ASP A 27 -5.64 7.61 8.01
C ASP A 27 -5.40 7.98 6.53
N ALA A 28 -4.48 7.28 5.88
CA ALA A 28 -4.14 7.48 4.47
C ALA A 28 -4.96 6.58 3.53
N TYR A 29 -6.06 5.99 4.00
CA TYR A 29 -6.85 4.99 3.27
C TYR A 29 -7.20 5.39 1.83
N SER A 30 -7.61 6.64 1.62
CA SER A 30 -8.00 7.15 0.30
C SER A 30 -6.82 7.38 -0.66
N ARG A 31 -5.58 7.41 -0.16
CA ARG A 31 -4.37 7.61 -0.98
C ARG A 31 -3.97 6.33 -1.71
N TYR A 32 -4.25 5.15 -1.15
CA TYR A 32 -3.94 3.85 -1.79
C TYR A 32 -4.62 3.69 -3.15
N ASN A 33 -5.89 4.08 -3.25
CA ASN A 33 -6.65 4.02 -4.50
C ASN A 33 -6.18 5.06 -5.56
N GLN A 34 -5.19 5.90 -5.27
CA GLN A 34 -4.63 6.88 -6.20
C GLN A 34 -3.28 6.43 -6.78
N ILE A 35 -2.68 5.36 -6.25
CA ILE A 35 -1.41 4.82 -6.73
C ILE A 35 -1.71 3.85 -7.87
N MET A 36 -1.19 4.15 -9.06
CA MET A 36 -1.31 3.25 -10.21
C MET A 36 -0.54 1.97 -9.94
N ILE A 37 -1.15 0.83 -10.26
CA ILE A 37 -0.46 -0.45 -10.22
C ILE A 37 0.55 -0.51 -11.36
N TYR A 38 1.63 -1.26 -11.19
CA TYR A 38 2.60 -1.45 -12.26
C TYR A 38 1.90 -2.18 -13.43
N PRO A 39 1.91 -1.67 -14.68
CA PRO A 39 1.04 -2.19 -15.73
C PRO A 39 1.16 -3.70 -16.00
N PRO A 40 2.34 -4.33 -15.89
CA PRO A 40 2.47 -5.80 -15.95
C PRO A 40 1.77 -6.57 -14.83
N ASP A 41 1.56 -5.94 -13.67
CA ASP A 41 0.91 -6.56 -12.50
C ASP A 41 -0.62 -6.41 -12.52
N GLU A 42 -1.18 -5.64 -13.47
CA GLU A 42 -2.64 -5.49 -13.65
C GLU A 42 -3.32 -6.85 -13.90
N GLU A 43 -2.70 -7.73 -14.70
CA GLU A 43 -3.23 -9.07 -14.98
C GLU A 43 -3.28 -9.94 -13.72
N HIS A 44 -2.30 -9.78 -12.83
CA HIS A 44 -2.19 -10.53 -11.58
C HIS A 44 -3.16 -10.05 -10.49
N THR A 45 -3.84 -8.92 -10.72
CA THR A 45 -4.89 -8.41 -9.83
C THR A 45 -6.29 -8.60 -10.41
N THR A 46 -6.45 -9.56 -11.32
CA THR A 46 -7.76 -9.91 -11.87
C THR A 46 -8.68 -10.55 -10.84
N PHE A 47 -9.94 -10.13 -10.83
CA PHE A 47 -11.01 -10.73 -10.04
C PHE A 47 -12.21 -11.08 -10.91
N ILE A 48 -12.84 -12.20 -10.58
CA ILE A 48 -14.02 -12.71 -11.30
C ILE A 48 -15.25 -12.16 -10.60
N THR A 49 -16.11 -11.48 -11.36
CA THR A 49 -17.47 -11.16 -10.96
C THR A 49 -18.43 -12.05 -11.74
N ASP A 50 -19.66 -12.25 -11.24
CA ASP A 50 -20.67 -13.15 -11.85
C ASP A 50 -20.93 -12.91 -13.34
N HIS A 51 -20.53 -11.75 -13.87
CA HIS A 51 -20.79 -11.32 -15.24
C HIS A 51 -19.52 -11.11 -16.09
N ALA A 52 -18.33 -11.00 -15.50
CA ALA A 52 -17.08 -10.73 -16.22
C ALA A 52 -15.83 -10.81 -15.32
N ASN A 53 -14.66 -10.87 -15.96
CA ASN A 53 -13.35 -10.66 -15.34
C ASN A 53 -12.98 -9.18 -15.39
N PHE A 54 -12.57 -8.62 -14.26
CA PHE A 54 -12.06 -7.25 -14.15
C PHE A 54 -10.64 -7.24 -13.60
N CYS A 55 -9.83 -6.28 -14.03
CA CYS A 55 -8.51 -6.01 -13.45
C CYS A 55 -8.52 -4.67 -12.71
N TYR A 56 -7.74 -4.56 -11.65
CA TYR A 56 -7.51 -3.30 -10.96
C TYR A 56 -6.43 -2.48 -11.67
N ARG A 57 -6.70 -1.20 -11.94
CA ARG A 57 -5.73 -0.24 -12.51
C ARG A 57 -5.01 0.58 -11.44
N VAL A 58 -5.62 0.66 -10.27
CA VAL A 58 -5.06 1.26 -9.07
C VAL A 58 -4.94 0.19 -8.02
N MET A 59 -3.98 0.34 -7.14
CA MET A 59 -3.67 -0.67 -6.15
C MET A 59 -4.88 -1.06 -5.28
N PRO A 60 -5.39 -2.30 -5.37
CA PRO A 60 -6.53 -2.72 -4.56
C PRO A 60 -6.14 -2.85 -3.09
N LEU A 61 -7.13 -2.59 -2.24
CA LEU A 61 -7.02 -2.78 -0.80
C LEU A 61 -6.68 -4.24 -0.46
N GLY A 62 -5.79 -4.44 0.50
CA GLY A 62 -5.43 -5.78 0.99
C GLY A 62 -4.22 -6.40 0.29
N LEU A 63 -3.60 -5.69 -0.66
CA LEU A 63 -2.27 -6.04 -1.14
C LEU A 63 -1.23 -5.78 -0.05
N LYS A 64 -0.39 -6.78 0.21
CA LYS A 64 0.63 -6.75 1.27
C LYS A 64 1.84 -5.86 0.93
N ASN A 65 2.02 -5.52 -0.35
CA ASN A 65 3.19 -4.80 -0.87
C ASN A 65 2.79 -3.48 -1.54
N ALA A 66 1.84 -2.77 -0.94
CA ALA A 66 1.40 -1.47 -1.41
C ALA A 66 2.41 -0.34 -1.15
#